data_AF-A0A2A2HAW1-F1
#
_entry.id   AF-A0A2A2HAW1-F1
#
_cell.length_a   1.000
_cell.length_b   1.000
_cell.length_c   1.000
_cell.angle_alpha   90.00
_cell.angle_beta   90.00
_cell.angle_gamma   90.00
#
_symmetry.space_group_name_H-M   'P 1'
#
loop_
_entity.id
_entity.type
_entity.pdbx_description
1 polymer ?
#
loop_
_entity_poly.entity_id
_entity_poly.type
_entity_poly.pdbx_seq_one_letter_code
_entity_poly.pdbx_strand_id
1 'polypeptide(L)' 'MVRNSCTHCPHRRLIYQSCKGRGCPSCGKKATDIWIATMMARLPDVPFQHGTFTMPDALWPLFENNRWLLGHLFALAADN' A
#
# COMPACT_ATOMS: atom_id res chain seq x y z
N MET A 1 16.50 14.52 13.55
CA MET A 1 17.59 13.68 14.10
C MET A 1 17.51 13.74 15.61
N VAL A 2 17.33 12.61 16.29
CA VAL A 2 17.33 12.54 17.76
C VAL A 2 18.62 11.86 18.20
N ARG A 3 19.33 12.47 19.15
CA ARG A 3 20.49 11.85 19.80
C ARG A 3 19.99 11.18 21.07
N ASN A 4 20.09 9.86 21.13
CA ASN A 4 19.86 9.12 22.37
C ASN A 4 21.23 8.83 23.01
N SER A 5 21.45 9.36 24.21
CA SER A 5 22.67 9.14 25.00
C SER A 5 22.27 8.55 26.34
N CYS A 6 22.84 7.39 26.67
CA CYS A 6 22.67 6.80 28.00
C CYS A 6 23.53 7.55 29.02
N THR A 7 22.98 7.87 30.19
CA THR A 7 23.71 8.58 31.27
C THR A 7 24.83 7.76 31.90
N HIS A 8 24.84 6.43 31.69
CA HIS A 8 25.81 5.50 32.26
C HIS A 8 26.85 4.98 31.25
N CYS A 9 26.82 5.42 29.99
CA CYS A 9 27.71 4.90 28.97
C CYS A 9 28.04 5.97 27.90
N PRO A 10 29.30 6.08 27.42
CA PRO A 10 29.67 7.05 26.39
C PRO A 10 29.07 6.78 25.00
N HIS A 11 28.33 5.68 24.81
CA HIS A 11 27.68 5.36 23.54
C HIS A 11 26.58 6.37 23.20
N ARG A 12 26.71 7.00 22.03
CA ARG A 12 25.70 7.87 21.43
C ARG A 12 25.14 7.19 20.19
N ARG A 13 23.82 6.97 20.16
CA ARG A 13 23.13 6.47 18.97
C ARG A 13 22.43 7.62 18.25
N LEU A 14 22.80 7.83 17.00
CA LEU A 14 22.07 8.73 16.11
C LEU A 14 20.81 8.02 15.62
N ILE A 15 19.65 8.57 15.97
CA ILE A 15 18.36 8.07 15.51
C ILE A 15 17.85 9.05 14.44
N TYR A 16 17.81 8.58 13.20
CA TYR A 16 17.16 9.30 12.11
C TYR A 16 15.64 9.22 12.31
N GLN A 17 14.99 10.37 12.48
CA GLN A 17 13.53 10.44 12.51
C GLN A 17 13.03 10.16 11.09
N SER A 18 12.02 9.30 10.94
CA SER A 18 11.47 9.02 9.60
C SER A 18 10.90 10.31 9.01
N CYS A 19 11.24 10.63 7.77
CA CYS A 19 10.67 11.78 7.08
C CYS A 19 9.20 11.56 6.66
N LYS A 20 8.68 10.32 6.77
CA LYS A 20 7.30 9.90 6.41
C LYS A 20 6.86 10.23 4.98
N GLY A 21 7.73 10.80 4.15
CA GLY A 21 7.45 11.10 2.75
C GLY A 21 7.44 9.84 1.88
N ARG A 22 6.47 9.75 0.98
CA ARG A 22 6.33 8.63 0.02
C ARG A 22 7.53 8.50 -0.93
N GLY A 23 8.15 9.62 -1.29
CA GLY A 23 9.32 9.63 -2.17
C GLY A 23 10.64 9.22 -1.49
N CYS A 24 10.67 9.07 -0.17
CA CYS A 24 11.87 8.60 0.51
C CYS A 24 11.99 7.08 0.34
N PRO A 25 13.12 6.55 -0.17
CA PRO A 25 13.28 5.11 -0.38
C PRO A 25 13.07 4.29 0.91
N SER A 26 13.59 4.78 2.04
CA SER A 26 13.48 4.09 3.34
C SER A 26 12.05 4.13 3.90
N CYS A 27 11.39 5.30 3.90
CA CYS A 27 10.03 5.42 4.42
C CYS A 27 9.01 4.75 3.49
N GLY A 28 9.21 4.87 2.17
CA GLY A 28 8.41 4.20 1.14
C GLY A 28 8.49 2.69 1.30
N LYS A 29 9.71 2.12 1.37
CA LYS A 29 9.90 0.68 1.62
C LYS A 29 9.19 0.23 2.90
N LYS A 30 9.40 0.93 4.01
CA LYS A 30 8.73 0.59 5.28
C LYS A 30 7.20 0.62 5.14
N ALA A 31 6.65 1.62 4.46
CA ALA A 31 5.21 1.71 4.23
C ALA A 31 4.69 0.56 3.37
N THR A 32 5.43 0.20 2.31
CA THR A 32 5.11 -0.96 1.46
C THR A 32 5.15 -2.26 2.26
N ASP A 33 6.19 -2.49 3.07
CA ASP A 33 6.32 -3.70 3.89
C ASP A 33 5.14 -3.82 4.88
N ILE A 34 4.74 -2.71 5.52
CA ILE A 34 3.55 -2.66 6.40
C ILE A 34 2.26 -2.97 5.63
N TRP A 35 2.10 -2.40 4.43
CA TRP A 35 0.92 -2.64 3.60
C TRP A 35 0.82 -4.11 3.18
N ILE A 36 1.93 -4.73 2.75
CA ILE A 36 1.97 -6.16 2.40
C ILE A 36 1.53 -7.02 3.59
N ALA A 37 2.11 -6.80 4.77
CA ALA A 37 1.75 -7.56 5.97
C ALA A 37 0.26 -7.40 6.31
N THR A 38 -0.29 -6.19 6.15
CA THR A 38 -1.70 -5.90 6.40
C THR A 38 -2.61 -6.61 5.40
N MET A 39 -2.23 -6.66 4.13
CA MET A 39 -2.99 -7.38 3.09
C MET A 39 -2.94 -8.89 3.33
N MET A 40 -1.76 -9.45 3.62
CA MET A 40 -1.61 -10.87 3.90
C MET A 40 -2.43 -11.31 5.13
N ALA A 41 -2.49 -10.48 6.17
CA ALA A 41 -3.31 -10.77 7.35
C ALA A 41 -4.83 -10.76 7.10
N ARG A 42 -5.30 -10.21 5.96
CA ARG A 42 -6.71 -10.23 5.55
C ARG A 42 -7.07 -11.48 4.74
N LEU A 43 -6.07 -12.18 4.20
CA LEU A 43 -6.30 -13.36 3.38
C LEU A 43 -6.50 -14.59 4.29
N PRO A 44 -7.43 -15.49 3.96
CA PRO A 44 -7.58 -16.76 4.66
C PRO A 44 -6.36 -17.67 4.45
N ASP A 45 -6.05 -18.52 5.44
CA ASP A 45 -4.95 -19.49 5.37
C ASP A 45 -5.34 -20.74 4.56
N VAL A 46 -5.60 -20.51 3.27
CA VAL A 46 -5.94 -21.55 2.29
C VAL A 46 -5.21 -21.27 0.99
N PRO A 47 -4.95 -22.27 0.14
CA PRO A 47 -4.44 -22.02 -1.21
C PRO A 47 -5.37 -21.08 -1.97
N PHE A 48 -4.84 -19.97 -2.49
CA PHE A 48 -5.59 -18.99 -3.27
C PHE A 48 -4.83 -18.64 -4.55
N GLN A 49 -5.58 -18.21 -5.56
CA GLN A 49 -5.02 -17.70 -6.82
C GLN A 49 -5.35 -16.21 -6.95
N HIS A 50 -4.36 -15.42 -7.36
CA HIS A 50 -4.58 -14.01 -7.69
C HIS A 50 -5.16 -13.90 -9.10
N GLY A 51 -6.42 -13.51 -9.20
CA GLY A 51 -7.11 -13.20 -10.45
C GLY A 51 -7.13 -11.70 -10.72
N THR A 52 -6.72 -11.28 -11.91
CA THR A 52 -6.89 -9.91 -12.39
C THR A 52 -8.01 -9.85 -13.40
N PHE A 53 -9.04 -9.05 -13.14
CA PHE A 53 -10.06 -8.74 -14.13
C PHE A 53 -9.55 -7.67 -15.09
N THR A 54 -9.46 -8.01 -16.37
CA THR A 54 -9.14 -7.02 -17.41
C THR A 54 -10.46 -6.46 -17.95
N MET A 55 -10.60 -5.13 -17.95
CA MET A 55 -11.78 -4.49 -18.52
C MET A 55 -11.80 -4.69 -20.04
N PRO A 56 -12.90 -5.18 -20.63
CA PRO A 56 -13.05 -5.24 -22.09
C PRO A 56 -12.86 -3.87 -22.73
N ASP A 57 -12.17 -3.85 -23.87
CA ASP A 57 -11.87 -2.64 -24.65
C ASP A 57 -13.12 -1.85 -25.06
N ALA A 58 -14.21 -2.56 -25.37
CA ALA A 58 -15.51 -1.97 -25.67
C ALA A 58 -16.03 -1.04 -24.56
N LEU A 59 -15.62 -1.24 -23.30
CA LEU A 59 -16.02 -0.41 -22.17
C LEU A 59 -15.06 0.76 -21.89
N TRP A 60 -13.87 0.79 -22.49
CA TRP A 60 -12.88 1.83 -22.20
C TRP A 60 -13.40 3.25 -22.48
N PRO A 61 -14.04 3.53 -23.63
CA PRO A 61 -14.54 4.88 -23.91
C PRO A 61 -15.61 5.33 -22.90
N LEU A 62 -16.40 4.40 -22.35
CA LEU A 62 -17.41 4.70 -21.34
C LEU A 62 -16.75 5.19 -20.05
N PHE A 63 -15.75 4.47 -19.56
CA PHE A 63 -15.05 4.81 -18.31
C PHE A 63 -14.07 5.96 -18.47
N GLU A 64 -13.51 6.15 -19.67
CA GLU A 64 -12.67 7.31 -19.99
C GLU A 64 -13.47 8.62 -19.89
N ASN A 65 -14.65 8.67 -20.51
CA ASN A 65 -15.54 9.83 -20.47
C ASN A 65 -16.21 10.02 -19.10
N ASN A 66 -16.39 8.93 -18.34
CA ASN A 66 -17.09 8.93 -17.06
C ASN A 66 -16.22 8.34 -15.93
N ARG A 67 -15.09 8.99 -15.65
CA ARG A 67 -14.10 8.50 -14.67
C ARG A 67 -14.65 8.21 -13.28
N TRP A 68 -15.73 8.86 -12.87
CA TRP A 68 -16.41 8.62 -11.60
C TRP A 68 -17.00 7.21 -11.49
N LEU A 69 -17.34 6.55 -12.61
CA LEU A 69 -17.84 5.18 -12.64
C LEU A 69 -16.80 4.15 -12.15
N LEU A 70 -15.49 4.46 -12.20
CA LEU A 70 -14.45 3.55 -11.73
C LEU A 70 -14.60 3.20 -10.24
N GLY A 71 -15.18 4.10 -9.43
CA GLY A 71 -15.48 3.83 -8.03
C GLY A 71 -16.60 2.80 -7.83
N HIS A 72 -17.45 2.62 -8.83
CA HIS A 72 -18.59 1.68 -8.81
C HIS A 72 -18.32 0.38 -9.58
N LEU A 73 -17.20 0.29 -10.32
CA LEU A 73 -16.90 -0.83 -11.22
C LEU A 73 -17.05 -2.21 -10.55
N PHE A 74 -16.44 -2.40 -9.37
CA PHE A 74 -16.47 -3.69 -8.68
C PHE A 74 -17.83 -4.02 -8.07
N ALA A 75 -18.60 -3.00 -7.66
CA ALA A 75 -19.96 -3.22 -7.18
C ALA A 75 -20.87 -3.67 -8.34
N LEU A 76 -20.82 -2.97 -9.47
CA LEU A 76 -21.56 -3.31 -10.68
C LEU A 76 -21.18 -4.71 -11.22
N ALA A 77 -19.92 -5.10 -11.11
CA ALA A 77 -19.47 -6.43 -11.55
C ALA A 77 -19.94 -7.56 -10.62
N ALA A 78 -20.21 -7.28 -9.34
CA ALA A 78 -20.63 -8.26 -8.34
C ALA A 78 -22.16 -8.50 -8.36
N ASP A 79 -22.95 -7.53 -8.80
CA ASP A 79 -24.42 -7.57 -8.84
C ASP A 79 -25.01 -8.30 -10.09
N ASN A 80 -24.22 -9.12 -10.78
CA ASN A 80 -24.62 -9.87 -11.99
C ASN A 80 -25.26 -11.22 -11.69
#